data_AF-A0A7C9E2K2-F1
#
_entry.id   AF-A0A7C9E2K2-F1
#
_cell.length_a   1.000
_cell.length_b   1.000
_cell.length_c   1.000
_cell.angle_alpha   90.00
_cell.angle_beta   90.00
_cell.angle_gamma   90.00
#
_symmetry.space_group_name_H-M   'P 1'
#
loop_
_entity.id
_entity.type
_entity.pdbx_description
1 polymer ?
#
loop_
_entity_poly.entity_id
_entity_poly.type
_entity_poly.pdbx_seq_one_letter_code
_entity_poly.pdbx_strand_id
1 'polypeptide(L)'
;PFWNEKLVFHVNDVADLPYRTLEVNIFNEKRSTNSRNFLGRVRISGSSIAKEGEEMAQLYTLDKRSLFSHIRGEISLKLYLSSREDVEIETKQVINSSVSNSTGSGSKG
;
A
#
# COMPACT_ATOMS: atom_id res chain seq x y z
N PRO A 1 9.08 -1.98 -15.01
CA PRO A 1 9.85 -2.04 -13.74
C PRO A 1 9.64 -3.42 -13.13
N PHE A 2 10.62 -3.96 -12.40
CA PHE A 2 10.47 -5.19 -11.63
C PHE A 2 10.79 -4.89 -10.18
N TRP A 3 9.79 -5.02 -9.30
CA TRP A 3 9.97 -4.81 -7.85
C TRP A 3 10.38 -6.10 -7.17
N ASN A 4 9.64 -7.20 -7.41
CA ASN A 4 9.84 -8.50 -6.76
C ASN A 4 10.00 -8.38 -5.23
N GLU A 5 9.24 -7.45 -4.64
CA GLU A 5 9.29 -7.12 -3.22
C GLU A 5 8.09 -7.73 -2.51
N LYS A 6 8.33 -8.31 -1.33
CA LYS A 6 7.29 -8.86 -0.48
C LYS A 6 7.00 -7.87 0.65
N LEU A 7 5.78 -7.36 0.67
CA LEU A 7 5.28 -6.51 1.75
C LEU A 7 4.40 -7.36 2.68
N VAL A 8 4.62 -7.23 3.98
CA VAL A 8 3.95 -8.02 5.02
C VAL A 8 3.25 -7.08 5.97
N PHE A 9 1.98 -7.35 6.24
CA PHE A 9 1.16 -6.57 7.14
C PHE A 9 0.54 -7.51 8.17
N HIS A 10 0.62 -7.15 9.44
CA HIS A 10 -0.11 -7.88 10.49
C HIS A 10 -1.59 -7.53 10.42
N VAL A 11 -2.42 -8.57 10.33
CA VAL A 11 -3.88 -8.44 10.33
C VAL A 11 -4.38 -8.89 11.70
N ASN A 12 -4.92 -7.95 12.48
CA ASN A 12 -5.40 -8.23 13.84
C ASN A 12 -6.65 -9.13 13.83
N ASP A 13 -7.57 -8.88 12.90
CA ASP A 13 -8.79 -9.66 12.74
C ASP A 13 -8.98 -10.06 11.28
N VAL A 14 -8.82 -11.35 11.02
CA VAL A 14 -8.99 -11.93 9.68
C VAL A 14 -10.45 -11.86 9.22
N ALA A 15 -11.42 -11.87 10.14
CA ALA A 15 -12.84 -11.77 9.79
C ALA A 15 -13.22 -10.39 9.23
N ASP A 16 -12.42 -9.36 9.54
CA ASP A 16 -12.59 -8.00 9.02
C ASP A 16 -11.94 -7.82 7.63
N LEU A 17 -10.99 -8.68 7.25
CA LEU A 17 -10.24 -8.58 5.99
C LEU A 17 -11.14 -8.43 4.75
N PRO A 18 -12.25 -9.18 4.58
CA PRO A 18 -13.14 -9.01 3.43
C PRO A 18 -13.76 -7.62 3.28
N TYR A 19 -13.86 -6.85 4.36
CA TYR A 19 -14.39 -5.49 4.39
C TYR A 19 -13.31 -4.42 4.28
N ARG A 20 -12.04 -4.82 4.19
CA ARG A 20 -10.89 -3.94 4.00
C ARG A 20 -10.52 -3.82 2.52
N THR A 21 -9.69 -2.83 2.22
CA THR A 21 -9.17 -2.60 0.88
C THR A 21 -7.67 -2.39 0.97
N LEU A 22 -6.92 -3.15 0.18
CA LEU A 22 -5.51 -2.89 -0.05
C LEU A 22 -5.39 -1.81 -1.13
N GLU A 23 -4.73 -0.70 -0.79
CA GLU A 23 -4.47 0.38 -1.73
C GLU A 23 -2.97 0.42 -2.06
N VAL A 24 -2.63 0.24 -3.34
CA VAL A 24 -1.25 0.33 -3.83
C VAL A 24 -1.12 1.59 -4.66
N ASN A 25 -0.27 2.51 -4.23
CA ASN A 25 0.02 3.77 -4.92
C ASN A 25 1.42 3.73 -5.52
N ILE A 26 1.53 4.04 -6.81
CA ILE A 26 2.79 4.05 -7.54
C ILE A 26 3.25 5.50 -7.69
N PHE A 27 4.52 5.75 -7.38
CA PHE A 27 5.15 7.05 -7.52
C PHE A 27 6.45 6.94 -8.32
N ASN A 28 6.76 7.99 -9.08
CA ASN A 28 8.09 8.25 -9.59
C ASN A 28 8.82 9.18 -8.63
N GLU A 29 9.90 8.69 -8.01
CA GLU A 29 10.73 9.48 -7.11
C GLU A 29 11.89 10.13 -7.88
N LYS A 30 11.94 11.46 -7.88
CA LYS A 30 13.07 12.22 -8.42
C LYS A 30 14.04 12.56 -7.28
N ARG A 31 15.14 11.81 -7.20
CA ARG A 31 16.21 11.98 -6.19
C ARG A 31 16.79 13.40 -6.14
N SER A 32 16.76 14.13 -7.25
CA SER A 32 17.32 15.49 -7.33
C SER A 32 16.46 16.58 -6.69
N THR A 33 15.14 16.39 -6.66
CA THR A 33 14.19 17.43 -6.23
C THR A 33 13.37 17.02 -5.00
N ASN A 34 13.68 15.87 -4.41
CA ASN A 34 12.95 15.26 -3.29
C ASN A 34 11.42 15.24 -3.52
N SER A 35 11.01 15.15 -4.79
CA SER A 35 9.62 15.22 -5.22
C SER A 35 9.16 13.87 -5.77
N ARG A 36 7.91 13.53 -5.46
CA ARG A 36 7.28 12.28 -5.87
C ARG A 36 6.12 12.59 -6.79
N ASN A 37 6.15 12.03 -8.00
CA ASN A 37 5.07 12.19 -8.98
C ASN A 37 4.19 10.95 -8.93
N PHE A 38 2.90 11.14 -8.68
CA PHE A 38 1.95 10.03 -8.66
C PHE A 38 1.74 9.47 -10.06
N LEU A 39 1.92 8.16 -10.21
CA LEU A 39 1.81 7.42 -11.47
C LEU A 39 0.58 6.54 -11.55
N GLY A 40 -0.21 6.42 -10.50
CA GLY A 40 -1.44 5.63 -10.51
C GLY A 40 -1.64 4.84 -9.23
N ARG A 41 -2.83 4.26 -9.11
CA ARG A 41 -3.24 3.48 -7.93
C ARG A 41 -4.03 2.25 -8.36
N VAL A 42 -3.96 1.19 -7.57
CA VAL A 42 -4.95 0.11 -7.62
C VAL A 42 -5.56 -0.07 -6.22
N ARG A 43 -6.87 -0.33 -6.18
CA ARG A 43 -7.61 -0.70 -4.97
C ARG A 43 -8.10 -2.13 -5.11
N ILE A 44 -7.77 -2.97 -4.15
CA ILE A 44 -8.03 -4.41 -4.19
C ILE A 44 -8.83 -4.77 -2.94
N SER A 45 -9.98 -5.41 -3.13
CA SER A 45 -10.82 -5.84 -2.01
C SER A 45 -10.10 -6.91 -1.21
N GLY A 46 -10.15 -6.85 0.12
CA GLY A 46 -9.60 -7.92 0.95
C GLY A 46 -10.33 -9.26 0.74
N SER A 47 -11.56 -9.23 0.21
CA SER A 47 -12.30 -10.43 -0.17
C SER A 47 -11.70 -11.20 -1.35
N SER A 48 -10.81 -10.58 -2.15
CA SER A 48 -10.11 -11.25 -3.25
C SER A 48 -8.73 -11.80 -2.86
N ILE A 49 -8.35 -11.69 -1.58
CA ILE A 49 -7.08 -12.20 -1.08
C ILE A 49 -7.21 -13.71 -0.87
N ALA A 50 -6.34 -14.49 -1.51
CA ALA A 50 -6.31 -15.94 -1.39
C ALA A 50 -5.58 -16.38 -0.11
N LYS A 51 -5.65 -17.67 0.21
CA LYS A 51 -4.80 -18.26 1.26
C LYS A 51 -3.41 -18.52 0.70
N GLU A 52 -2.42 -18.53 1.59
CA GLU A 52 -1.06 -18.95 1.22
C GLU A 52 -1.05 -20.35 0.58
N GLY A 53 -0.46 -20.47 -0.60
CA GLY A 53 -0.42 -21.65 -1.45
C GLY A 53 -1.47 -21.66 -2.57
N GLU A 54 -2.52 -20.84 -2.48
CA GLU A 54 -3.61 -20.78 -3.47
C GLU A 54 -3.56 -19.50 -4.32
N GLU A 55 -2.62 -18.60 -4.04
CA GLU A 55 -2.57 -17.30 -4.66
C GLU A 55 -1.95 -17.31 -6.07
N MET A 56 -2.51 -16.51 -6.96
CA MET A 56 -2.02 -16.34 -8.33
C MET A 56 -1.60 -14.89 -8.57
N ALA A 57 -0.60 -14.70 -9.45
CA ALA A 57 -0.23 -13.37 -9.89
C ALA A 57 -1.35 -12.81 -10.78
N GLN A 58 -1.90 -11.67 -10.39
CA GLN A 58 -2.96 -10.99 -11.12
C GLN A 58 -2.46 -9.63 -11.63
N LEU A 59 -2.81 -9.32 -12.87
CA LEU A 59 -2.49 -8.05 -13.51
C LEU A 59 -3.60 -7.02 -13.20
N TYR A 60 -3.19 -5.87 -12.69
CA TYR A 60 -4.07 -4.78 -12.33
C TYR A 60 -3.74 -3.54 -13.16
N THR A 61 -4.75 -2.96 -13.80
CA THR A 61 -4.63 -1.67 -14.47
C THR A 61 -4.62 -0.55 -13.43
N LEU A 62 -3.78 0.47 -13.64
CA LEU A 62 -3.68 1.59 -12.71
C LEU A 62 -4.79 2.62 -12.96
N ASP A 63 -5.52 2.95 -11.90
CA ASP A 63 -6.50 4.02 -11.87
C ASP A 63 -5.83 5.40 -11.87
N LYS A 64 -6.48 6.34 -12.56
CA LYS A 64 -6.05 7.74 -12.68
C LYS A 64 -6.62 8.57 -11.54
N ARG A 65 -5.89 9.62 -11.13
CA ARG A 65 -6.43 10.69 -10.27
C ARG A 65 -7.24 11.73 -11.06
N SER A 66 -7.08 11.80 -12.38
CA SER A 66 -7.74 12.80 -13.25
C SER A 66 -7.97 12.26 -14.66
N LEU A 67 -9.09 12.65 -15.28
CA LEU A 67 -9.50 12.26 -16.64
C LEU A 67 -8.53 12.74 -17.75
N PHE A 68 -7.61 13.66 -17.42
CA PHE A 68 -6.62 14.21 -18.35
C PHE A 68 -5.24 13.53 -18.30
N SER A 69 -5.03 12.52 -17.46
CA SER A 69 -3.72 11.85 -17.38
C SER A 69 -3.56 10.78 -18.48
N HIS A 70 -2.42 10.75 -19.16
CA HIS A 70 -2.05 9.73 -20.16
C HIS A 70 -1.47 8.45 -19.54
N ILE A 71 -1.80 8.17 -18.28
CA ILE A 71 -1.25 7.03 -17.54
C ILE A 71 -1.78 5.73 -18.16
N ARG A 72 -0.85 4.87 -18.59
CA ARG A 72 -1.05 3.53 -19.17
C ARG A 72 -0.13 2.54 -18.47
N GLY A 73 -0.39 2.31 -17.19
CA GLY A 73 0.40 1.41 -16.36
C GLY A 73 -0.42 0.22 -15.91
N GLU A 74 0.24 -0.93 -15.83
CA GLU A 74 -0.27 -2.14 -15.22
C GLU A 74 0.74 -2.59 -14.16
N ILE A 75 0.25 -3.29 -13.14
CA ILE A 75 1.08 -3.89 -12.11
C ILE A 75 0.61 -5.32 -11.85
N SER A 76 1.54 -6.25 -11.82
CA SER A 76 1.27 -7.64 -11.43
C SER A 76 1.49 -7.79 -9.93
N LEU A 77 0.48 -8.27 -9.21
CA LEU A 77 0.54 -8.47 -7.77
C LEU A 77 0.11 -9.90 -7.42
N LYS A 78 0.78 -10.45 -6.41
CA LYS A 78 0.46 -11.75 -5.80
C LYS A 78 0.09 -11.48 -4.35
N LEU A 79 -1.13 -11.84 -3.96
CA LEU A 79 -1.74 -11.45 -2.69
C LEU A 79 -2.23 -12.67 -1.94
N TYR A 80 -1.81 -12.82 -0.69
CA TYR A 80 -2.23 -13.94 0.12
C TYR A 80 -2.25 -13.61 1.61
N LEU A 81 -3.08 -14.35 2.34
CA LEU A 81 -3.09 -14.38 3.78
C LEU A 81 -2.27 -15.58 4.28
N SER A 82 -1.26 -15.30 5.11
CA SER A 82 -0.47 -16.33 5.80
C SER A 82 -0.93 -16.46 7.25
N SER A 83 -0.95 -17.69 7.76
CA SER A 83 -1.21 -17.99 9.17
C SER A 83 0.08 -18.13 10.00
N ARG A 84 1.25 -17.90 9.41
CA ARG A 84 2.54 -18.03 10.09
C ARG A 84 2.83 -16.74 10.87
N GLU A 85 3.07 -16.87 12.17
CA GLU A 85 3.37 -15.75 13.06
C GLU A 85 4.82 -15.25 12.91
N ASP A 86 5.67 -16.07 12.29
CA ASP A 86 7.10 -15.92 12.09
C ASP A 86 7.43 -15.55 10.64
N VAL A 87 7.07 -14.32 10.24
CA VAL A 87 7.59 -13.76 8.99
C VAL A 87 8.76 -12.84 9.33
N GLU A 88 9.97 -13.23 8.94
CA GLU A 88 11.15 -12.35 8.98
C GLU A 88 10.92 -11.21 7.98
N ILE A 89 10.47 -10.06 8.49
CA ILE A 89 10.18 -8.90 7.65
C ILE A 89 11.50 -8.20 7.36
N GLU A 90 11.96 -8.26 6.12
CA GLU A 90 13.03 -7.39 5.64
C GLU A 90 12.45 -5.97 5.43
N THR A 91 12.18 -5.27 6.53
CA THR A 91 11.57 -3.94 6.49
C THR A 91 12.51 -2.92 5.87
N LYS A 92 12.24 -2.49 4.64
CA LYS A 92 12.71 -1.19 4.15
C LYS A 92 11.84 -0.11 4.78
N GLN A 93 12.43 0.64 5.70
CA GLN A 93 11.82 1.69 6.54
C GLN A 93 10.74 2.50 5.80
N VAL A 94 9.47 2.29 6.15
CA VAL A 94 8.34 3.14 5.73
C VAL A 94 8.21 4.26 6.76
N ILE A 95 8.42 5.49 6.30
CA ILE A 95 8.45 6.71 7.12
C ILE A 95 7.05 6.96 7.70
N ASN A 96 6.92 6.93 9.03
CA ASN A 96 5.72 7.32 9.76
C ASN A 96 5.36 8.79 9.50
N SER A 97 4.09 9.05 9.21
CA SER A 97 3.51 10.39 9.26
C SER A 97 3.58 10.92 10.70
N SER A 98 4.39 11.95 10.91
CA SER A 98 4.42 12.71 12.16
C SER A 98 3.07 13.40 12.39
N VAL A 99 2.26 12.85 13.29
CA VAL A 99 1.09 13.56 13.85
C VAL A 99 1.64 14.57 14.86
N SER A 100 1.72 15.84 14.47
CA SER A 100 1.93 16.95 15.38
C SER A 100 0.62 17.27 16.10
N ASN A 101 0.43 16.76 17.32
CA ASN A 101 -0.57 17.30 18.24
C ASN A 101 0.03 18.51 18.95
N SER A 102 -0.29 19.72 18.50
CA SER A 102 -0.15 20.93 19.32
C SER A 102 -1.52 21.22 19.95
N THR A 103 -1.76 20.67 21.14
CA THR A 103 -2.88 21.07 22.00
C THR A 103 -2.57 22.43 22.61
N GLY A 104 -3.39 23.43 22.25
CA GLY A 104 -3.45 24.69 22.97
C GLY A 104 -4.18 24.54 24.31
N SER A 105 -3.68 25.19 25.36
CA SER A 105 -4.48 25.88 26.38
C SER A 105 -3.56 26.68 27.29
N GLY A 106 -3.98 27.88 27.73
CA GLY A 106 -3.31 28.57 28.83
C GLY A 106 -3.43 30.09 28.87
N SER A 107 -4.64 30.64 28.84
CA SER A 107 -4.90 31.98 29.39
C SER A 107 -4.80 31.95 30.91
N LYS A 108 -3.94 32.79 31.50
CA LYS A 108 -4.25 33.70 32.63
C LYS A 108 -2.95 34.36 33.14
N GLY A 109 -2.99 35.68 33.22
CA GLY A 109 -2.04 36.57 33.88
C GLY A 109 -2.66 37.95 33.89
#